data_AF-A0A943EHV8-F1
#
_entry.id   AF-A0A943EHV8-F1
#
_cell.length_a   1.000
_cell.length_b   1.000
_cell.length_c   1.000
_cell.angle_alpha   90.00
_cell.angle_beta   90.00
_cell.angle_gamma   90.00
#
_symmetry.space_group_name_H-M   'P 1'
#
loop_
_entity.id
_entity.type
_entity.pdbx_description
1 polymer ?
#
loop_
_entity_poly.entity_id
_entity_poly.type
_entity_poly.pdbx_seq_one_letter_code
_entity_poly.pdbx_strand_id
1 'polypeptide(L)' 'MRFFLDTANVEEIKKANDMGVICGVTTNPSIIAKEGRDFNEVIKEIAAIVDGPISG' A
#
# COMPACT_ATOMS: atom_id res chain seq x y z
N MET A 1 -18.41 -6.24 -2.48
CA MET A 1 -17.61 -5.11 -2.98
C MET A 1 -16.22 -5.23 -2.38
N ARG A 2 -15.14 -4.93 -3.13
CA ARG A 2 -13.75 -5.02 -2.65
C ARG A 2 -13.13 -3.64 -2.74
N PHE A 3 -12.46 -3.19 -1.68
CA PHE A 3 -11.81 -1.89 -1.64
C PHE A 3 -10.30 -2.05 -1.70
N PHE A 4 -9.68 -1.29 -2.60
CA PHE A 4 -8.24 -1.20 -2.74
C PHE A 4 -7.82 0.22 -2.42
N LEU A 5 -6.72 0.36 -1.69
CA LEU A 5 -6.12 1.67 -1.42
C LEU A 5 -5.07 1.97 -2.47
N ASP A 6 -5.13 3.16 -3.08
CA ASP A 6 -4.19 3.59 -4.12
C ASP A 6 -3.21 4.63 -3.55
N THR A 7 -2.16 4.15 -2.88
CA THR A 7 -1.19 5.02 -2.17
C THR A 7 0.13 4.28 -1.95
N ALA A 8 1.20 5.04 -1.71
CA ALA A 8 2.48 4.54 -1.20
C ALA A 8 2.72 4.95 0.28
N ASN A 9 1.75 5.65 0.89
CA ASN A 9 1.84 6.07 2.27
C ASN A 9 1.53 4.90 3.22
N VAL A 10 2.56 4.42 3.90
CA VAL A 10 2.50 3.24 4.77
C VAL A 10 1.62 3.47 6.00
N GLU A 11 1.51 4.70 6.52
CA GLU A 11 0.63 5.00 7.64
C GLU A 11 -0.85 4.92 7.26
N GLU A 12 -1.21 5.40 6.07
CA GLU A 12 -2.58 5.31 5.55
C GLU A 12 -2.97 3.85 5.30
N ILE A 13 -2.06 3.08 4.68
CA ILE A 13 -2.25 1.64 4.43
C ILE A 13 -2.48 0.90 5.75
N LYS A 14 -1.66 1.18 6.76
CA LYS A 14 -1.80 0.57 8.08
C LYS A 14 -3.15 0.90 8.71
N LYS A 15 -3.56 2.18 8.72
CA LYS A 15 -4.85 2.59 9.28
C LYS A 15 -6.03 1.91 8.56
N ALA A 16 -6.01 1.89 7.23
CA ALA A 16 -7.07 1.27 6.43
C ALA A 16 -7.12 -0.26 6.62
N ASN A 17 -5.97 -0.91 6.75
CA ASN A 17 -5.86 -2.34 7.05
C ASN A 17 -6.37 -2.65 8.47
N ASP A 18 -5.98 -1.85 9.46
CA ASP A 18 -6.42 -2.00 10.86
C ASP A 18 -7.93 -1.78 11.02
N MET A 19 -8.53 -0.93 10.18
CA MET A 19 -9.99 -0.75 10.09
C MET A 19 -10.70 -1.95 9.44
N GLY A 20 -9.97 -2.86 8.78
CA GLY A 20 -10.53 -4.02 8.08
C GLY A 20 -11.35 -3.66 6.84
N VAL A 21 -11.14 -2.47 6.27
CA VAL A 21 -11.97 -1.96 5.16
C VAL A 21 -11.37 -2.21 3.78
N ILE A 22 -10.07 -2.50 3.68
CA ILE A 22 -9.37 -2.78 2.43
C ILE A 22 -9.03 -4.26 2.28
N CYS A 23 -8.94 -4.72 1.03
CA CYS A 23 -8.52 -6.08 0.68
C CYS A 23 -7.19 -6.14 -0.07
N GLY A 24 -6.53 -5.00 -0.26
CA GLY A 24 -5.30 -4.91 -1.04
C GLY A 24 -4.88 -3.46 -1.28
N VAL A 25 -3.70 -3.30 -1.85
CA VAL A 25 -3.12 -2.00 -2.16
C VAL A 25 -2.68 -1.98 -3.63
N THR A 26 -2.97 -0.88 -4.30
CA THR A 26 -2.37 -0.55 -5.60
C THR A 26 -1.41 0.61 -5.40
N THR A 27 -0.29 0.54 -6.08
CA THR A 27 0.68 1.61 -6.16
C THR A 27 1.36 1.56 -7.53
N ASN A 28 2.17 2.56 -7.82
CA ASN A 28 2.99 2.60 -9.02
C ASN A 28 4.27 3.40 -8.75
N PRO A 29 5.30 3.29 -9.61
CA PRO A 29 6.57 4.00 -9.40
C PRO A 29 6.40 5.52 -9.27
N SER A 30 5.39 6.12 -9.91
CA SER A 30 5.13 7.56 -9.85
C SER A 30 4.60 8.01 -8.49
N ILE A 31 3.74 7.21 -7.84
CA ILE A 31 3.24 7.50 -6.48
C ILE A 31 4.37 7.34 -5.48
N ILE A 32 5.17 6.28 -5.61
CA ILE A 32 6.30 6.04 -4.70
C ILE A 32 7.38 7.12 -4.84
N ALA A 33 7.67 7.56 -6.06
CA ALA A 33 8.61 8.65 -6.30
C ALA A 33 8.15 9.98 -5.67
N LYS A 34 6.84 10.24 -5.59
CA LYS A 34 6.29 11.44 -4.91
C LYS A 34 6.50 11.39 -3.39
N GLU A 35 6.49 10.20 -2.81
CA GLU A 35 6.83 9.98 -1.39
C GLU A 35 8.35 10.04 -1.15
N GLY A 36 9.18 10.07 -2.21
CA GLY A 36 10.64 10.15 -2.12
C GLY A 36 11.29 8.89 -1.54
N ARG A 37 10.63 7.73 -1.66
CA ARG A 37 11.08 6.45 -1.08
C ARG A 37 11.57 5.47 -2.15
N ASP A 38 12.32 4.45 -1.74
CA ASP A 38 12.69 3.35 -2.63
C ASP A 38 11.49 2.43 -2.89
N PHE A 39 11.31 2.05 -4.16
CA PHE A 39 10.21 1.20 -4.60
C PHE A 39 10.18 -0.15 -3.87
N ASN A 40 11.34 -0.82 -3.77
CA ASN A 40 11.41 -2.15 -3.20
C ASN A 40 11.21 -2.12 -1.68
N GLU A 41 11.68 -1.08 -1.00
CA GLU A 41 11.44 -0.88 0.42
C GLU A 41 9.94 -0.69 0.70
N VAL A 42 9.28 0.20 -0.05
CA VAL A 42 7.84 0.45 0.13
C VAL A 42 7.02 -0.81 -0.14
N ILE A 43 7.27 -1.53 -1.24
CA ILE A 43 6.53 -2.77 -1.53
C ILE A 43 6.71 -3.82 -0.43
N LYS A 44 7.91 -3.96 0.14
CA LYS A 44 8.16 -4.88 1.26
C LYS A 44 7.40 -4.46 2.52
N GLU A 45 7.34 -3.18 2.81
CA GLU A 45 6.57 -2.67 3.97
C GLU A 45 5.08 -2.88 3.80
N ILE A 46 4.53 -2.63 2.60
CA ILE A 46 3.12 -2.88 2.30
C ILE A 46 2.80 -4.38 2.44
N ALA A 47 3.67 -5.26 1.94
CA ALA A 47 3.53 -6.71 2.05
C ALA A 47 3.62 -7.23 3.49
N ALA A 48 4.28 -6.51 4.39
CA ALA A 48 4.31 -6.85 5.81
C ALA A 48 3.03 -6.43 6.57
N ILE A 49 2.23 -5.53 6.00
CA ILE A 49 1.02 -4.98 6.62
C ILE A 49 -0.24 -5.64 6.06
N VAL A 50 -0.30 -5.83 4.75
CA VAL A 50 -1.50 -6.24 4.02
C VAL A 50 -1.36 -7.71 3.60
N ASP A 51 -2.21 -8.57 4.15
CA ASP A 51 -2.30 -10.00 3.79
C ASP A 51 -3.17 -10.21 2.53
N GLY A 52 -2.94 -9.39 1.51
CA GLY A 52 -3.78 -9.29 0.33
C GLY A 52 -2.99 -8.93 -0.93
N PRO A 53 -3.65 -8.92 -2.10
CA PRO A 53 -3.03 -8.50 -3.36
C PRO A 53 -2.40 -7.11 -3.28
N ILE A 54 -1.15 -7.04 -3.74
CA ILE A 54 -0.38 -5.81 -3.91
C ILE A 54 0.00 -5.70 -5.39
N SER A 55 -0.35 -4.58 -6.01
CA SER A 55 0.09 -4.23 -7.36
C SER A 55 1.00 -3.01 -7.25
N GLY A 56 2.21 -3.09 -7.77
CA GLY A 56 3.20 -2.01 -7.78
C GLY A 56 3.73 -1.71 -9.17
#